data_AF-A0A3S1BQE7-F1
#
_entry.id   AF-A0A3S1BQE7-F1
#
_cell.length_a   1.000
_cell.length_b   1.000
_cell.length_c   1.000
_cell.angle_alpha   90.00
_cell.angle_beta   90.00
_cell.angle_gamma   90.00
#
_symmetry.space_group_name_H-M   'P 1'
#
loop_
_entity.id
_entity.type
_entity.pdbx_description
1 polymer ?
#
loop_
_entity_poly.entity_id
_entity_poly.type
_entity_poly.pdbx_seq_one_letter_code
_entity_poly.pdbx_strand_id
1 'polypeptide(L)'
;MPTPATYETDFYLWTQQQAALLRQGQLQAVDVANLAEEIESMGKSDRRTLGSHLRNVLLHLLKWRYQPERRGASWESSIRNGRDEVEAILADSPSLVPQLPALLETEYRRSRRNAVSETGLLATTFPEVCPFTVEQTMDPDYWPD
;
A
#
# COMPACT_ATOMS: atom_id res chain seq x y z
N MET A 1 -27.62 -30.38 9.31
CA MET A 1 -26.26 -29.90 9.63
C MET A 1 -25.97 -28.76 8.67
N PRO A 2 -25.53 -27.58 9.13
CA PRO A 2 -25.10 -26.54 8.19
C PRO A 2 -23.90 -27.06 7.40
N THR A 3 -23.89 -26.82 6.10
CA THR A 3 -22.76 -27.15 5.22
C THR A 3 -21.54 -26.37 5.70
N PRO A 4 -20.38 -27.01 5.90
CA PRO A 4 -19.16 -26.27 6.25
C PRO A 4 -18.88 -25.23 5.16
N ALA A 5 -18.49 -24.04 5.58
CA ALA A 5 -18.13 -22.98 4.64
C ALA A 5 -16.85 -23.41 3.92
N THR A 6 -16.88 -23.35 2.59
CA THR A 6 -15.68 -23.59 1.78
C THR A 6 -15.02 -22.28 1.45
N TYR A 7 -13.77 -22.35 1.02
CA TYR A 7 -13.00 -21.22 0.55
C TYR A 7 -13.76 -20.36 -0.47
N GLU A 8 -14.49 -21.00 -1.39
CA GLU A 8 -15.19 -20.37 -2.51
C GLU A 8 -16.58 -19.83 -2.17
N THR A 9 -17.20 -20.35 -1.10
CA THR A 9 -18.62 -20.06 -0.78
C THR A 9 -18.78 -19.00 0.30
N ASP A 10 -17.87 -18.98 1.29
CA ASP A 10 -17.82 -17.95 2.32
C ASP A 10 -16.40 -17.87 2.89
N PHE A 11 -15.55 -17.09 2.21
CA PHE A 11 -14.14 -16.93 2.56
C PHE A 11 -13.93 -16.48 4.00
N TYR A 12 -14.73 -15.51 4.49
CA TYR A 12 -14.59 -15.01 5.85
C TYR A 12 -14.91 -16.10 6.86
N LEU A 13 -16.03 -16.80 6.73
CA LEU A 13 -16.35 -17.90 7.64
C LEU A 13 -15.33 -19.05 7.53
N TRP A 14 -14.83 -19.36 6.33
CA TRP A 14 -13.78 -20.34 6.10
C TRP A 14 -12.49 -19.99 6.86
N THR A 15 -11.98 -18.75 6.76
CA THR A 15 -10.75 -18.34 7.49
C THR A 15 -10.91 -18.51 9.00
N GLN A 16 -12.07 -18.14 9.56
CA GLN A 16 -12.37 -18.29 10.98
C GLN A 16 -12.43 -19.77 11.40
N GLN A 17 -12.98 -20.65 10.55
CA GLN A 17 -13.01 -22.10 10.78
C GLN A 17 -11.60 -22.70 10.74
N GLN A 18 -10.79 -22.37 9.73
CA GLN A 18 -9.41 -22.86 9.63
C GLN A 18 -8.58 -22.43 10.86
N ALA A 19 -8.71 -21.18 11.30
CA ALA A 19 -8.06 -20.69 12.51
C ALA A 19 -8.50 -21.44 13.77
N ALA A 20 -9.78 -21.81 13.88
CA ALA A 20 -10.28 -22.61 14.99
C ALA A 20 -9.71 -24.04 14.99
N LEU A 21 -9.66 -24.70 13.83
CA LEU A 21 -9.08 -26.04 13.68
C LEU A 21 -7.59 -26.06 14.06
N LEU A 22 -6.82 -25.06 13.62
CA LEU A 22 -5.41 -24.90 14.00
C LEU A 22 -5.24 -24.74 15.50
N ARG A 23 -6.02 -23.86 16.15
CA ARG A 23 -5.97 -23.65 17.61
C ARG A 23 -6.33 -24.91 18.41
N GLN A 24 -7.20 -25.76 17.87
CA GLN A 24 -7.58 -27.03 18.48
C GLN A 24 -6.62 -28.19 18.16
N GLY A 25 -5.58 -27.96 17.36
CA GLY A 25 -4.63 -28.99 16.93
C GLY A 25 -5.22 -30.02 15.97
N GLN A 26 -6.37 -29.74 15.36
CA GLN A 26 -7.06 -30.64 14.45
C GLN A 26 -6.49 -30.55 13.03
N LEU A 27 -5.17 -30.77 12.90
CA LEU A 27 -4.41 -30.55 11.66
C LEU A 27 -4.91 -31.36 10.46
N GLN A 28 -5.51 -32.53 10.71
CA GLN A 28 -6.07 -33.39 9.65
C GLN A 28 -7.33 -32.83 8.99
N ALA A 29 -8.00 -31.87 9.64
CA ALA A 29 -9.20 -31.21 9.11
C ALA A 29 -8.89 -29.86 8.47
N VAL A 30 -7.64 -29.38 8.57
CA VAL A 30 -7.21 -28.10 7.99
C VAL A 30 -7.08 -28.25 6.47
N ASP A 31 -7.59 -27.27 5.76
CA ASP A 31 -7.43 -27.14 4.32
C ASP A 31 -6.05 -26.55 3.99
N VAL A 32 -5.02 -27.40 4.07
CA VAL A 32 -3.61 -26.99 4.03
C VAL A 32 -3.23 -26.28 2.73
N ALA A 33 -3.78 -26.70 1.59
CA ALA A 33 -3.43 -26.13 0.29
C ALA A 33 -3.91 -24.67 0.17
N ASN A 34 -5.20 -24.44 0.42
CA ASN A 34 -5.78 -23.10 0.37
C ASN A 34 -5.20 -22.20 1.47
N LEU A 35 -4.94 -22.74 2.67
CA LEU A 35 -4.32 -21.96 3.74
C LEU A 35 -2.88 -21.53 3.41
N ALA A 36 -2.08 -22.41 2.81
CA ALA A 36 -0.72 -22.06 2.39
C ALA A 36 -0.73 -20.97 1.31
N GLU A 37 -1.62 -21.09 0.33
CA GLU A 37 -1.80 -20.06 -0.70
C GLU A 37 -2.20 -18.72 -0.09
N GLU A 38 -3.11 -18.70 0.89
CA GLU A 38 -3.49 -17.46 1.57
C GLU A 38 -2.35 -16.84 2.37
N ILE A 39 -1.55 -17.63 3.08
CA ILE A 39 -0.38 -17.10 3.81
C ILE A 39 0.63 -16.48 2.83
N GLU A 40 0.86 -17.10 1.67
CA GLU A 40 1.69 -16.53 0.61
C GLU A 40 1.06 -15.30 -0.05
N SER A 41 -0.27 -15.26 -0.16
CA SER A 41 -1.02 -14.16 -0.76
C SER A 41 -0.98 -12.92 0.13
N MET A 42 -1.07 -13.10 1.46
CA MET A 42 -1.06 -12.04 2.46
C MET A 42 0.19 -11.16 2.35
N GLY A 43 1.39 -11.75 2.33
CA GLY A 43 2.63 -10.97 2.21
C GLY A 43 2.75 -10.21 0.88
N LYS A 44 2.19 -10.76 -0.21
CA LYS A 44 2.12 -10.06 -1.50
C LYS A 44 1.08 -8.94 -1.48
N SER A 45 0.01 -9.08 -0.70
CA SER A 45 -1.02 -8.06 -0.52
C SER A 45 -0.45 -6.84 0.19
N ASP A 46 0.19 -7.03 1.35
CA ASP A 46 0.74 -5.92 2.14
C ASP A 46 1.77 -5.11 1.36
N ARG A 47 2.66 -5.79 0.62
CA ARG A 47 3.62 -5.12 -0.27
C ARG A 47 2.93 -4.29 -1.37
N ARG A 48 1.83 -4.79 -1.94
CA ARG A 48 1.07 -4.07 -2.99
C ARG A 48 0.29 -2.88 -2.42
N THR A 49 -0.26 -3.03 -1.22
CA THR A 49 -0.95 -1.98 -0.48
C THR A 49 0.03 -0.87 -0.11
N LEU A 50 1.19 -1.20 0.46
CA LEU A 50 2.29 -0.28 0.73
C LEU A 50 2.67 0.54 -0.51
N GLY A 51 2.89 -0.13 -1.65
CA GLY A 51 3.20 0.54 -2.90
C GLY A 51 2.09 1.47 -3.38
N SER A 52 0.82 1.15 -3.12
CA SER A 52 -0.32 1.98 -3.51
C SER A 52 -0.42 3.24 -2.64
N HIS A 53 -0.16 3.15 -1.34
CA HIS A 53 -0.09 4.34 -0.47
C HIS A 53 1.11 5.23 -0.81
N LEU A 54 2.30 4.65 -1.03
CA LEU A 54 3.47 5.40 -1.51
C LEU A 54 3.18 6.15 -2.81
N ARG A 55 2.50 5.50 -3.77
CA ARG A 55 2.07 6.14 -5.02
C ARG A 55 1.15 7.33 -4.76
N ASN A 56 0.19 7.19 -3.85
CA ASN A 56 -0.74 8.26 -3.54
C ASN A 56 -0.03 9.46 -2.90
N VAL A 57 0.89 9.21 -1.97
CA VAL A 57 1.72 10.25 -1.35
C VAL A 57 2.57 10.96 -2.40
N LEU A 58 3.32 10.21 -3.22
CA LEU A 58 4.17 10.78 -4.27
C LEU A 58 3.39 11.61 -5.29
N LEU A 59 2.23 11.12 -5.74
CA LEU A 59 1.34 11.86 -6.64
C LEU A 59 0.95 13.22 -6.06
N HIS A 60 0.51 13.24 -4.80
CA HIS A 60 0.08 14.47 -4.17
C HIS A 60 1.25 15.39 -3.80
N LEU A 61 2.43 14.87 -3.44
CA LEU A 61 3.64 15.67 -3.27
C LEU A 61 4.09 16.33 -4.59
N LEU A 62 3.95 15.64 -5.73
CA LEU A 62 4.19 16.23 -7.05
C LEU A 62 3.19 17.35 -7.34
N LYS A 63 1.89 17.10 -7.14
CA LYS A 63 0.85 18.11 -7.32
C LYS A 63 1.08 19.31 -6.40
N TRP A 64 1.45 19.06 -5.14
CA TRP A 64 1.77 20.10 -4.16
C TRP A 64 2.93 20.99 -4.62
N ARG A 65 4.02 20.39 -5.08
CA ARG A 65 5.22 21.12 -5.53
C ARG A 65 4.98 21.92 -6.81
N TYR A 66 4.28 21.32 -7.78
CA TYR A 66 4.18 21.88 -9.14
C TYR A 66 2.88 22.62 -9.44
N GLN A 67 1.93 22.64 -8.49
CA GLN A 67 0.70 23.44 -8.55
C GLN A 67 0.44 24.14 -7.20
N PRO A 68 1.33 25.05 -6.76
CA PRO A 68 1.20 25.73 -5.46
C PRO A 68 -0.14 26.46 -5.29
N GLU A 69 -0.71 26.97 -6.38
CA GLU A 69 -2.00 27.67 -6.42
C GLU A 69 -3.21 26.77 -6.12
N ARG A 70 -3.04 25.44 -6.18
CA ARG A 70 -4.08 24.44 -5.91
C ARG A 70 -3.89 23.69 -4.60
N ARG A 71 -2.88 24.05 -3.80
CA ARG A 71 -2.69 23.49 -2.46
C ARG A 71 -3.96 23.70 -1.63
N GLY A 72 -4.33 22.68 -0.86
CA GLY A 72 -5.50 22.74 -0.01
C GLY A 72 -5.73 21.46 0.79
N ALA A 73 -6.73 21.52 1.68
CA ALA A 73 -7.00 20.49 2.68
C ALA A 73 -7.20 19.08 2.10
N SER A 74 -7.75 18.97 0.88
CA SER A 74 -7.94 17.66 0.23
C SER A 74 -6.61 16.99 -0.10
N TRP A 75 -5.63 17.73 -0.66
CA TRP A 75 -4.31 17.16 -0.98
C TRP A 75 -3.49 16.90 0.28
N GLU A 76 -3.60 17.79 1.26
CA GLU A 76 -2.99 17.64 2.57
C GLU A 76 -3.48 16.36 3.26
N SER A 77 -4.79 16.13 3.27
CA SER A 77 -5.39 14.91 3.82
C SER A 77 -4.95 13.66 3.05
N SER A 78 -4.90 13.70 1.72
CA SER A 78 -4.40 12.55 0.92
C SER A 78 -2.96 12.18 1.26
N ILE A 79 -2.09 13.18 1.51
CA ILE A 79 -0.69 12.95 1.89
C ILE A 79 -0.61 12.37 3.29
N ARG A 80 -1.28 12.99 4.28
CA ARG A 80 -1.29 12.51 5.66
C ARG A 80 -1.82 11.09 5.78
N ASN A 81 -3.02 10.83 5.25
CA ASN A 81 -3.61 9.50 5.27
C ASN A 81 -2.69 8.48 4.58
N GLY A 82 -2.06 8.86 3.45
CA GLY A 82 -1.10 7.99 2.78
C GLY A 82 0.13 7.65 3.63
N ARG A 83 0.63 8.61 4.42
CA ARG A 83 1.75 8.40 5.34
C ARG A 83 1.35 7.52 6.52
N ASP A 84 0.20 7.78 7.12
CA ASP A 84 -0.32 7.02 8.26
C ASP A 84 -0.50 5.53 7.89
N GLU A 85 -1.04 5.26 6.70
CA GLU A 85 -1.22 3.88 6.20
C GLU A 85 0.14 3.20 5.89
N VAL A 86 1.12 3.95 5.35
CA VAL A 86 2.48 3.44 5.17
C VAL A 86 3.10 3.07 6.52
N GLU A 87 2.99 3.93 7.52
CA GLU A 87 3.50 3.69 8.87
C GLU A 87 2.85 2.46 9.50
N ALA A 88 1.52 2.36 9.43
CA ALA A 88 0.77 1.21 9.97
C ALA A 88 1.22 -0.12 9.34
N ILE A 89 1.33 -0.18 8.01
CA ILE A 89 1.78 -1.39 7.31
C ILE A 89 3.21 -1.77 7.70
N LEU A 90 4.11 -0.80 7.86
CA LEU A 90 5.49 -1.08 8.23
C LEU A 90 5.63 -1.49 9.70
N ALA A 91 4.76 -1.03 10.58
CA ALA A 91 4.68 -1.48 11.97
C ALA A 91 4.28 -2.97 12.05
N ASP A 92 3.32 -3.39 11.23
CA ASP A 92 2.87 -4.79 11.16
C ASP A 92 3.84 -5.68 10.36
N SER A 93 4.53 -5.11 9.36
CA SER A 93 5.43 -5.82 8.43
C SER A 93 6.81 -5.13 8.31
N PRO A 94 7.65 -5.15 9.36
CA PRO A 94 8.95 -4.48 9.35
C PRO A 94 9.93 -5.03 8.30
N SER A 95 9.71 -6.25 7.80
CA SER A 95 10.48 -6.86 6.70
C SER A 95 10.28 -6.15 5.34
N LEU A 96 9.30 -5.24 5.23
CA LEU A 96 9.08 -4.39 4.07
C LEU A 96 9.97 -3.13 4.06
N VAL A 97 10.49 -2.67 5.21
CA VAL A 97 11.35 -1.48 5.30
C VAL A 97 12.53 -1.49 4.33
N PRO A 98 13.31 -2.59 4.20
CA PRO A 98 14.43 -2.64 3.25
C PRO A 98 14.02 -2.56 1.78
N GLN A 99 12.72 -2.76 1.49
CA GLN A 99 12.17 -2.76 0.13
C GLN A 99 11.68 -1.37 -0.30
N LEU A 100 11.59 -0.42 0.64
CA LEU A 100 11.09 0.94 0.40
C LEU A 100 11.81 1.66 -0.75
N PRO A 101 13.15 1.64 -0.87
CA PRO A 101 13.82 2.34 -1.97
C PRO A 101 13.38 1.86 -3.35
N ALA A 102 13.28 0.53 -3.54
CA ALA A 102 12.87 -0.06 -4.81
C ALA A 102 11.37 0.15 -5.10
N LEU A 103 10.54 0.11 -4.05
CA LEU A 103 9.11 0.42 -4.16
C LEU A 103 8.91 1.89 -4.52
N LEU A 104 9.60 2.81 -3.85
CA LEU A 104 9.52 4.24 -4.11
C LEU A 104 9.89 4.56 -5.56
N GLU A 105 10.98 3.98 -6.09
CA GLU A 105 11.37 4.18 -7.48
C GLU A 105 10.30 3.68 -8.46
N THR A 106 9.76 2.50 -8.21
CA THR A 106 8.71 1.88 -9.06
C THR A 106 7.44 2.72 -9.03
N GLU A 107 7.00 3.12 -7.84
CA GLU A 107 5.74 3.84 -7.62
C GLU A 107 5.87 5.31 -8.02
N TYR A 108 7.07 5.91 -7.97
CA TYR A 108 7.34 7.23 -8.53
C TYR A 108 7.05 7.29 -10.03
N ARG A 109 7.52 6.32 -10.80
CA ARG A 109 7.25 6.27 -12.26
C ARG A 109 5.76 6.22 -12.56
N ARG A 110 4.96 5.55 -11.70
CA ARG A 110 3.50 5.51 -11.82
C ARG A 110 2.88 6.84 -11.40
N SER A 111 3.30 7.38 -10.26
CA SER A 111 2.84 8.67 -9.72
C SER A 111 3.10 9.83 -10.66
N ARG A 112 4.28 9.87 -11.32
CA ARG A 112 4.63 10.86 -12.33
C ARG A 112 3.68 10.82 -13.53
N ARG A 113 3.33 9.63 -14.03
CA ARG A 113 2.35 9.49 -15.12
C ARG A 113 0.97 9.97 -14.69
N ASN A 114 0.55 9.63 -13.48
CA ASN A 114 -0.72 10.11 -12.91
C ASN A 114 -0.71 11.63 -12.75
N ALA A 115 0.38 12.23 -12.26
CA ALA A 115 0.51 13.67 -12.12
C ALA A 115 0.40 14.38 -13.47
N VAL A 116 1.09 13.91 -14.52
CA VAL A 116 0.93 14.45 -15.88
C VAL A 116 -0.54 14.40 -16.32
N SER A 117 -1.20 13.26 -16.11
CA SER A 117 -2.59 13.07 -16.54
C SER A 117 -3.60 13.93 -15.76
N GLU A 118 -3.43 14.07 -14.45
CA GLU A 118 -4.36 14.80 -13.58
C GLU A 118 -4.15 16.32 -13.61
N THR A 119 -2.92 16.76 -13.78
CA THR A 119 -2.57 18.18 -13.77
C THR A 119 -2.67 18.82 -15.15
N GLY A 120 -2.49 18.04 -16.22
CA GLY A 120 -2.35 18.54 -17.59
C GLY A 120 -1.03 19.26 -17.86
N LEU A 121 -0.10 19.28 -16.91
CA LEU A 121 1.25 19.84 -17.08
C LEU A 121 2.10 18.94 -17.97
N LEU A 122 3.12 19.53 -18.60
CA LEU A 122 4.06 18.79 -19.44
C LEU A 122 4.81 17.74 -18.62
N ALA A 123 5.10 16.59 -19.23
CA ALA A 123 5.89 15.54 -18.58
C ALA A 123 7.29 16.04 -18.15
N THR A 124 7.85 17.02 -18.85
CA THR A 124 9.13 17.67 -18.52
C THR A 124 9.07 18.53 -17.26
N THR A 125 7.88 18.93 -16.80
CA THR A 125 7.71 19.62 -15.50
C THR A 125 8.08 18.70 -14.33
N PHE A 126 7.84 17.40 -14.49
CA PHE A 126 8.12 16.39 -13.46
C PHE A 126 9.44 15.66 -13.76
N PRO A 127 10.42 15.68 -12.85
CA PRO A 127 11.72 15.04 -13.06
C PRO A 127 11.63 13.56 -13.42
N GLU A 128 12.57 13.02 -14.19
CA GLU A 128 12.56 11.58 -14.51
C GLU A 128 12.93 10.69 -13.33
N VAL A 129 13.77 11.21 -12.43
CA VAL A 129 14.15 10.58 -11.16
C VAL A 129 13.33 11.17 -10.02
N CYS A 130 12.95 10.35 -9.05
CA CYS A 130 12.17 10.81 -7.89
C CYS A 130 12.90 11.95 -7.16
N PRO A 131 12.29 13.13 -7.01
CA PRO A 131 12.92 14.25 -6.30
C PRO A 131 12.77 14.16 -4.78
N PHE A 132 12.09 13.13 -4.28
CA PHE A 132 11.83 12.90 -2.86
C PHE A 132 12.55 11.63 -2.40
N THR A 133 13.17 11.69 -1.22
CA THR A 133 13.72 10.49 -0.58
C THR A 133 12.63 9.67 0.11
N VAL A 134 12.97 8.46 0.56
CA VAL A 134 12.04 7.64 1.38
C VAL A 134 11.67 8.40 2.64
N GLU A 135 12.65 9.01 3.30
CA GLU A 135 12.49 9.78 4.53
C GLU A 135 11.53 10.95 4.31
N GLN A 136 11.75 11.77 3.27
CA GLN A 136 10.85 12.89 2.95
C GLN A 136 9.42 12.45 2.60
N THR A 137 9.29 11.32 1.91
CA THR A 137 7.97 10.80 1.53
C THR A 137 7.18 10.41 2.77
N MET A 138 7.84 9.89 3.80
CA MET A 138 7.22 9.38 5.03
C MET A 138 7.18 10.41 6.17
N ASP A 139 8.01 11.44 6.12
CA ASP A 139 8.12 12.46 7.16
C ASP A 139 6.82 13.28 7.26
N PRO A 140 6.11 13.26 8.42
CA PRO A 140 4.84 13.98 8.59
C PRO A 140 4.98 15.50 8.44
N ASP A 141 6.17 16.05 8.72
CA ASP A 141 6.45 17.49 8.70
C ASP A 141 7.04 17.95 7.36
N TYR A 142 7.41 17.04 6.46
CA TYR A 142 7.93 17.39 5.15
C TYR A 142 6.83 17.82 4.18
N TRP A 143 6.99 19.01 3.61
CA TRP A 143 6.20 19.56 2.50
C TRP A 143 7.14 20.23 1.49
N PRO A 144 7.04 19.93 0.19
CA PRO A 144 7.90 20.56 -0.80
C PRO A 144 7.50 22.02 -1.03
N ASP A 145 8.52 22.86 -1.23
CA ASP A 145 8.37 24.30 -1.51
C ASP A 145 7.44 24.60 -2.69
#